data_AF-K0BB54-F1
#
_entry.id   AF-K0BB54-F1
#
_cell.length_a   1.000
_cell.length_b   1.000
_cell.length_c   1.000
_cell.angle_alpha   90.00
_cell.angle_beta   90.00
_cell.angle_gamma   90.00
#
_symmetry.space_group_name_H-M   'P 1'
#
loop_
_entity.id
_entity.type
_entity.pdbx_description
1 polymer ?
#
loop_
_entity_poly.entity_id
_entity_poly.type
_entity_poly.pdbx_seq_one_letter_code
_entity_poly.pdbx_strand_id
1 'polypeptide(L)'
;MLTEQTEKRLSRRTLMAIMITGIAVITVFTVTPWNIIPTQITEDVTVLAVTEYGCVGESQYGVSVVVSECDAQVGDIVSATFYVPSMEVNGYYDRLNDRVEMVQP
;
A
#
# COMPACT_ATOMS: atom_id res chain seq x y z
N MET A 1 -31.60 -54.31 1.02
CA MET A 1 -31.41 -52.86 0.86
C MET A 1 -29.91 -52.59 0.83
N LEU A 2 -29.32 -52.57 -0.37
CA LEU A 2 -27.95 -52.10 -0.56
C LEU A 2 -28.03 -50.59 -0.77
N THR A 3 -27.63 -49.81 0.22
CA THR A 3 -27.41 -48.38 0.06
C THR A 3 -26.21 -48.20 -0.85
N GLU A 4 -26.48 -47.97 -2.13
CA GLU A 4 -25.51 -47.56 -3.12
C GLU A 4 -25.03 -46.14 -2.74
N GLN A 5 -23.99 -46.06 -1.92
CA GLN A 5 -23.24 -44.82 -1.74
C GLN A 5 -22.56 -44.52 -3.08
N THR A 6 -23.23 -43.71 -3.90
CA THR A 6 -22.64 -43.15 -5.11
C THR A 6 -21.56 -42.16 -4.66
N GLU A 7 -20.35 -42.66 -4.50
CA GLU A 7 -19.15 -41.85 -4.37
C GLU A 7 -19.05 -41.00 -5.65
N LYS A 8 -19.55 -39.76 -5.62
CA LYS A 8 -19.35 -38.79 -6.71
C LYS A 8 -17.86 -38.45 -6.74
N ARG A 9 -17.06 -39.30 -7.40
CA ARG A 9 -15.64 -39.08 -7.60
C ARG A 9 -15.47 -37.74 -8.31
N LEU A 10 -14.92 -36.77 -7.58
CA LEU A 10 -14.79 -35.42 -8.08
C LEU A 10 -13.99 -35.46 -9.39
N SER A 11 -14.53 -34.87 -10.46
CA SER A 11 -13.85 -34.85 -11.75
C SER A 11 -12.48 -34.19 -11.61
N ARG A 12 -11.45 -34.71 -12.30
CA ARG A 12 -10.10 -34.13 -12.29
C ARG A 12 -10.10 -32.63 -12.62
N ARG A 13 -11.02 -32.18 -13.49
CA ARG A 13 -11.22 -30.76 -13.82
C ARG A 13 -11.69 -29.95 -12.62
N THR A 14 -12.63 -30.49 -11.85
CA THR A 14 -13.14 -29.86 -10.63
C THR A 14 -12.05 -29.77 -9.56
N LEU A 15 -11.24 -30.82 -9.40
CA LEU A 15 -10.09 -30.80 -8.48
C LEU A 15 -9.05 -29.75 -8.89
N MET A 16 -8.70 -29.67 -10.18
CA MET A 16 -7.77 -28.65 -10.69
C MET A 16 -8.31 -27.23 -10.47
N ALA A 17 -9.59 -27.00 -10.70
CA ALA A 17 -10.22 -25.70 -10.48
C ALA A 17 -10.13 -25.26 -9.00
N ILE A 18 -10.40 -26.18 -8.07
CA ILE A 18 -10.30 -25.90 -6.63
C ILE A 18 -8.86 -25.59 -6.24
N MET A 19 -7.88 -26.36 -6.73
CA MET A 19 -6.47 -26.12 -6.45
C MET A 19 -6.00 -24.76 -6.96
N ILE A 20 -6.33 -24.39 -8.20
CA ILE A 20 -5.98 -23.09 -8.79
C ILE A 20 -6.62 -21.96 -7.97
N THR A 21 -7.89 -22.11 -7.60
CA THR A 21 -8.60 -21.11 -6.79
C THR A 21 -7.95 -20.96 -5.41
N GLY A 22 -7.61 -22.06 -4.75
CA GLY A 22 -6.94 -22.05 -3.46
C GLY A 22 -5.56 -21.37 -3.52
N ILE A 23 -4.76 -21.69 -4.54
CA ILE A 23 -3.45 -21.04 -4.75
C ILE A 23 -3.60 -19.55 -5.02
N ALA A 24 -4.59 -19.14 -5.82
CA ALA A 24 -4.85 -17.73 -6.08
C ALA A 24 -5.20 -16.97 -4.80
N VAL A 25 -6.11 -17.52 -3.98
CA VAL A 25 -6.50 -16.94 -2.69
C VAL A 25 -5.29 -16.82 -1.76
N ILE A 26 -4.52 -17.90 -1.57
CA ILE A 26 -3.34 -17.89 -0.71
C ILE A 26 -2.33 -16.84 -1.19
N THR A 27 -2.05 -16.77 -2.49
CA THR A 27 -1.12 -15.80 -3.07
C THR A 27 -1.56 -14.36 -2.77
N VAL A 28 -2.84 -14.04 -2.98
CA VAL A 28 -3.39 -12.70 -2.74
C VAL A 28 -3.27 -12.26 -1.28
N PHE A 29 -3.43 -13.20 -0.33
CA PHE A 29 -3.39 -12.88 1.10
C PHE A 29 -1.99 -13.00 1.74
N THR A 30 -1.05 -13.74 1.14
CA THR A 30 0.26 -14.03 1.77
C THR A 30 1.45 -13.42 1.06
N VAL A 31 1.43 -13.29 -0.27
CA VAL A 31 2.62 -12.90 -1.05
C VAL A 31 2.68 -11.40 -1.28
N THR A 32 1.53 -10.74 -1.38
CA THR A 32 1.48 -9.30 -1.66
C THR A 32 1.11 -8.52 -0.41
N PRO A 33 2.08 -7.97 0.34
CA PRO A 33 1.80 -6.80 1.13
C PRO A 33 1.48 -5.66 0.13
N TRP A 34 0.19 -5.48 -0.15
CA TRP A 34 -0.34 -4.39 -0.98
C TRP A 34 0.16 -3.00 -0.53
N ASN A 35 0.66 -2.94 0.70
CA ASN A 35 1.40 -1.89 1.39
C ASN A 35 2.58 -1.26 0.63
N ILE A 36 3.17 -1.93 -0.37
CA ILE A 36 4.29 -1.38 -1.18
C ILE A 36 3.77 -0.61 -2.40
N ILE A 37 2.52 -0.83 -2.80
CA ILE A 37 1.97 -0.18 -3.99
C ILE A 37 1.89 1.34 -3.73
N PRO A 38 2.43 2.17 -4.65
CA PRO A 38 2.40 3.60 -4.51
C PRO A 38 0.97 4.13 -4.62
N THR A 39 0.60 5.00 -3.70
CA THR A 39 -0.66 5.73 -3.68
C THR A 39 -0.38 7.21 -3.84
N GLN A 40 -1.15 7.86 -4.70
CA GLN A 40 -1.07 9.31 -4.87
C GLN A 40 -1.73 10.00 -3.69
N ILE A 41 -1.03 10.96 -3.10
CA ILE A 41 -1.53 11.83 -2.04
C ILE A 41 -1.26 13.28 -2.39
N THR A 42 -2.03 14.16 -1.75
CA THR A 42 -1.86 15.61 -1.83
C THR A 42 -1.67 16.14 -0.41
N GLU A 43 -0.60 16.89 -0.20
CA GLU A 43 -0.21 17.45 1.11
C GLU A 43 0.31 18.88 0.93
N ASP A 44 0.09 19.71 1.94
CA ASP A 44 0.65 21.05 2.01
C ASP A 44 2.07 20.99 2.59
N VAL A 45 3.07 21.30 1.76
CA VAL A 45 4.50 21.25 2.12
C VAL A 45 5.09 22.65 2.21
N THR A 46 6.05 22.83 3.11
CA THR A 46 6.81 24.09 3.19
C THR A 46 7.93 24.09 2.16
N VAL A 47 8.05 25.18 1.41
CA VAL A 47 9.10 25.34 0.40
C VAL A 47 10.45 25.54 1.09
N LEU A 48 11.37 24.62 0.84
CA LEU A 48 12.74 24.63 1.37
C LEU A 48 13.74 25.25 0.38
N ALA A 49 13.50 25.07 -0.91
CA ALA A 49 14.33 25.64 -1.96
C ALA A 49 13.52 25.92 -3.22
N VAL A 50 13.89 26.96 -3.95
CA VAL A 50 13.36 27.26 -5.29
C VAL A 50 14.45 26.93 -6.29
N THR A 51 14.13 26.09 -7.27
CA THR A 51 15.04 25.63 -8.32
C THR A 51 14.53 26.05 -9.69
N GLU A 52 15.37 25.93 -10.73
CA GLU A 52 14.95 26.18 -12.12
C GLU A 52 13.79 25.28 -12.58
N TYR A 53 13.58 24.14 -11.90
CA TYR A 53 12.54 23.17 -12.24
C TYR A 53 11.28 23.29 -11.37
N GLY A 54 11.26 24.20 -10.39
CA GLY A 54 10.14 24.40 -9.47
C GLY A 54 10.55 24.51 -7.99
N CYS A 55 9.56 24.49 -7.11
CA CYS A 55 9.76 24.55 -5.67
C CYS A 55 9.98 23.16 -5.09
N VAL A 56 10.97 23.02 -4.22
CA VAL A 56 11.28 21.79 -3.49
C VAL A 56 10.77 21.94 -2.06
N GLY A 57 9.94 20.99 -1.64
CA GLY A 57 9.48 20.84 -0.26
C GLY A 57 9.77 19.44 0.27
N GLU A 58 9.66 19.26 1.57
CA GLU A 58 9.71 17.95 2.23
C GLU A 58 8.32 17.60 2.76
N SER A 59 7.85 16.38 2.48
CA SER A 59 6.61 15.87 3.02
C SER A 59 6.76 15.40 4.47
N GLN A 60 5.65 15.25 5.19
CA GLN A 60 5.66 14.66 6.53
C GLN A 60 6.21 13.22 6.58
N TYR A 61 6.31 12.55 5.44
CA TYR A 61 6.87 11.21 5.28
C TYR A 61 8.37 11.21 4.92
N GLY A 62 9.03 12.36 4.94
CA GLY A 62 10.47 12.49 4.63
C GLY A 62 10.79 12.34 3.14
N VAL A 63 9.81 12.56 2.26
CA VAL A 63 9.99 12.52 0.81
C VAL A 63 10.17 13.93 0.28
N SER A 64 11.25 14.17 -0.45
CA SER A 64 11.44 15.43 -1.18
C SER A 64 10.56 15.47 -2.42
N VAL A 65 9.74 16.51 -2.54
CA VAL A 65 8.77 16.67 -3.63
C VAL A 65 9.07 17.95 -4.38
N VAL A 66 9.00 17.87 -5.72
CA VAL A 66 9.18 19.02 -6.60
C VAL A 66 7.82 19.42 -7.16
N VAL A 67 7.39 20.64 -6.87
CA VAL A 67 6.19 21.24 -7.47
C VAL A 67 6.63 22.06 -8.68
N SER A 68 6.31 21.55 -9.87
CA SER A 68 6.53 22.26 -11.13
C SER A 68 5.67 23.52 -11.19
N GLU A 69 6.18 24.58 -11.84
CA GLU A 69 5.43 25.82 -12.06
C GLU A 69 4.95 26.47 -10.74
N CYS A 70 5.88 26.68 -9.82
CA CYS A 70 5.62 27.26 -8.52
C CYS A 70 6.20 28.68 -8.43
N ASP A 71 5.35 29.65 -8.06
CA ASP A 71 5.71 31.07 -7.83
C ASP A 71 5.77 31.40 -6.32
N ALA A 72 6.21 30.44 -5.51
CA ALA A 72 6.32 30.56 -4.07
C ALA A 72 7.78 30.78 -3.64
N GLN A 73 7.96 31.39 -2.48
CA GLN A 73 9.26 31.66 -1.87
C GLN A 73 9.61 30.64 -0.79
N VAL A 74 10.88 30.60 -0.39
CA VAL A 74 11.31 29.76 0.74
C VAL A 74 10.54 30.17 2.00
N GLY A 75 9.91 29.19 2.64
CA GLY A 75 9.03 29.38 3.80
C GLY A 75 7.54 29.47 3.48
N ASP A 76 7.16 29.59 2.21
CA ASP A 76 5.75 29.52 1.80
C ASP A 76 5.23 28.07 1.84
N ILE A 77 3.91 27.93 1.97
CA ILE A 77 3.23 26.64 1.97
C ILE A 77 2.60 26.42 0.59
N VAL A 78 2.90 25.29 -0.03
CA VAL A 78 2.38 24.90 -1.34
C VAL A 78 1.77 23.51 -1.31
N SER A 79 0.71 23.30 -2.09
CA SER A 79 0.07 21.99 -2.19
C SER A 79 0.82 21.12 -3.21
N ALA A 80 1.37 20.00 -2.75
CA ALA A 80 2.15 19.08 -3.56
C ALA A 80 1.42 17.74 -3.70
N THR A 81 1.43 17.18 -4.91
CA THR A 81 0.84 15.85 -5.18
C THR A 81 1.93 14.89 -5.62
N PHE A 82 2.08 13.78 -4.90
CA PHE A 82 3.17 12.82 -5.10
C PHE A 82 2.75 11.41 -4.67
N TYR A 83 3.60 10.42 -4.96
CA TYR A 83 3.35 9.03 -4.63
C TYR A 83 4.14 8.62 -3.40
N VAL A 84 3.46 7.98 -2.45
CA VAL A 84 4.07 7.32 -1.29
C VAL A 84 3.64 5.86 -1.22
N PRO A 85 4.44 4.96 -0.63
CA PRO A 85 3.99 3.60 -0.34
C PRO A 85 2.72 3.62 0.49
N SER A 86 1.75 2.76 0.16
CA SER A 86 0.46 2.75 0.88
C SER A 86 0.58 2.41 2.38
N MET A 87 1.68 1.78 2.82
CA MET A 87 1.97 1.59 4.25
C MET A 87 2.11 2.89 5.05
N GLU A 88 2.55 3.97 4.40
CA GLU A 88 2.72 5.27 5.05
C GLU A 88 1.37 5.89 5.45
N VAL A 89 0.29 5.54 4.74
CA VAL A 89 -1.02 6.21 4.87
C VAL A 89 -2.12 5.32 5.44
N ASN A 90 -1.96 4.00 5.44
CA ASN A 90 -3.03 3.06 5.80
C ASN A 90 -3.02 2.61 7.27
N GLY A 91 -2.21 3.25 8.12
CA GLY A 91 -2.06 2.94 9.54
C GLY A 91 -1.31 1.62 9.81
N TYR A 92 -0.52 1.12 8.85
CA TYR A 92 0.25 -0.10 9.01
C TYR A 92 1.25 -0.01 10.17
N TYR A 93 2.00 1.09 10.24
CA TYR A 93 3.01 1.30 11.29
C TYR A 93 2.38 1.45 12.68
N ASP A 94 1.24 2.14 12.80
CA ASP A 94 0.51 2.26 14.07
C ASP A 94 0.17 0.88 14.64
N ARG A 95 -0.39 0.00 13.80
CA ARG A 95 -0.73 -1.37 14.20
C ARG A 95 0.49 -2.23 14.52
N LEU A 96 1.64 -1.95 13.92
CA LEU A 96 2.88 -2.63 14.28
C LEU A 96 3.37 -2.16 15.66
N ASN A 97 3.34 -0.85 15.91
CA ASN A 97 3.71 -0.27 17.19
C ASN A 97 2.80 -0.79 18.31
N ASP A 98 1.48 -0.81 18.12
CA ASP A 98 0.51 -1.38 19.07
C ASP A 98 0.88 -2.82 19.46
N ARG A 99 1.32 -3.64 18.50
CA ARG A 99 1.72 -5.04 18.74
C ARG A 99 3.04 -5.15 19.49
N VAL A 100 3.98 -4.24 19.23
CA VAL A 100 5.27 -4.20 19.93
C VAL A 100 5.06 -3.78 21.38
N GLU A 101 4.26 -2.75 21.62
CA GLU A 101 3.90 -2.26 22.96
C GLU A 101 3.18 -3.33 23.80
N MET A 102 2.33 -4.17 23.19
CA MET A 102 1.72 -5.31 23.88
C MET A 102 2.74 -6.35 24.39
N VAL A 103 3.91 -6.46 23.76
CA VAL A 103 4.95 -7.45 24.11
C VAL A 103 6.02 -6.84 25.02
N GLN A 104 6.33 -5.57 24.84
CA GLN A 104 7.33 -4.82 25.62
C GLN A 104 6.65 -3.58 26.21
N PRO A 105 6.04 -3.72 27.41
CA PRO A 105 5.40 -2.59 28.10
C PRO A 105 6.41 -1.56 28.62
#